data_AF-A0A2T6N9Q9-F1
#
_entry.id   AF-A0A2T6N9Q9-F1
#
_cell.length_a   1.000
_cell.length_b   1.000
_cell.length_c   1.000
_cell.angle_alpha   90.00
_cell.angle_beta   90.00
_cell.angle_gamma   90.00
#
_symmetry.space_group_name_H-M   'P 1'
#
loop_
_entity.id
_entity.type
_entity.pdbx_description
1 polymer ?
#
loop_
_entity_poly.entity_id
_entity_poly.type
_entity_poly.pdbx_seq_one_letter_code
_entity_poly.pdbx_strand_id
1 'polypeptide(L)'
;MRSLVLTCVSVSLLSSPLMADYPIAGTEPSQRPASAPVMEWVNRDSAWYQSALIGVNQPYPKSLYFLDNQGHWNTPFNRPGMTGRYDIRKWHQ
;
A
#
# COMPACT_ATOMS: atom_id res chain seq x y z
N MET A 1 -20.93 -20.25 -54.81
CA MET A 1 -19.77 -21.15 -54.54
C MET A 1 -19.00 -20.49 -53.40
N ARG A 2 -19.39 -20.75 -52.15
CA ARG A 2 -18.83 -21.78 -51.25
C ARG A 2 -17.34 -21.55 -50.93
N SER A 3 -17.09 -21.55 -49.62
CA SER A 3 -15.81 -21.76 -48.92
C SER A 3 -15.11 -20.48 -48.47
N LEU A 4 -14.66 -20.32 -47.24
CA LEU A 4 -14.86 -21.03 -45.98
C LEU A 4 -14.22 -20.10 -44.95
N VAL A 5 -15.01 -19.60 -44.00
CA VAL A 5 -14.51 -18.79 -42.88
C VAL A 5 -13.67 -19.71 -41.99
N LEU A 6 -12.35 -19.50 -41.94
CA LEU A 6 -11.46 -20.19 -40.99
C LEU A 6 -10.94 -19.15 -39.99
N THR A 7 -11.80 -18.78 -39.05
CA THR A 7 -11.42 -17.96 -37.89
C THR A 7 -10.64 -18.85 -36.93
N CYS A 8 -9.31 -18.76 -36.96
CA CYS A 8 -8.47 -19.32 -35.88
C CYS A 8 -8.76 -18.56 -34.59
N VAL A 9 -9.60 -19.13 -33.73
CA VAL A 9 -9.79 -18.66 -32.36
C VAL A 9 -8.59 -19.12 -31.56
N SER A 10 -7.55 -18.29 -31.52
CA SER A 10 -6.42 -18.44 -30.61
C SER A 10 -6.93 -18.15 -29.19
N VAL A 11 -7.23 -19.19 -28.42
CA VAL A 11 -7.52 -19.06 -26.99
C VAL A 11 -6.20 -18.76 -26.29
N SER A 12 -5.90 -17.49 -26.12
CA SER A 12 -4.83 -17.03 -25.24
C SER A 12 -5.20 -17.42 -23.82
N LEU A 13 -4.50 -18.41 -23.26
CA LEU A 13 -4.49 -18.71 -21.83
C LEU A 13 -3.98 -17.46 -21.10
N LEU A 14 -4.90 -16.60 -20.69
CA LEU A 14 -4.64 -15.54 -19.73
C LEU A 14 -4.24 -16.25 -18.44
N SER A 15 -2.93 -16.27 -18.17
CA SER A 15 -2.38 -16.71 -16.90
C SER A 15 -2.90 -15.74 -15.84
N SER A 16 -4.00 -16.10 -15.18
CA SER A 16 -4.48 -15.35 -14.02
C SER A 16 -3.33 -15.32 -13.02
N PRO A 17 -2.85 -14.15 -12.56
CA PRO A 17 -1.97 -14.14 -11.41
C PRO A 17 -2.75 -14.83 -10.30
N LEU A 18 -2.21 -15.91 -9.75
CA LEU A 18 -2.68 -16.45 -8.49
C LEU A 18 -2.66 -15.27 -7.52
N MET A 19 -3.82 -14.67 -7.25
CA MET A 19 -3.99 -13.88 -6.06
C MET A 19 -3.84 -14.91 -4.94
N ALA A 20 -2.61 -15.06 -4.45
CA ALA A 20 -2.36 -15.78 -3.23
C ALA A 20 -3.37 -15.24 -2.22
N ASP A 21 -4.26 -16.12 -1.74
CA ASP A 21 -5.18 -15.81 -0.66
C ASP A 21 -4.39 -15.02 0.37
N TYR A 22 -4.84 -13.80 0.68
CA TYR A 22 -4.12 -12.92 1.61
C TYR A 22 -3.87 -13.76 2.85
N PRO A 23 -2.61 -13.95 3.32
CA PRO A 23 -2.32 -14.99 4.26
C PRO A 23 -3.15 -14.73 5.51
N ILE A 24 -4.16 -15.58 5.74
CA ILE A 24 -4.79 -15.75 7.03
C ILE A 24 -3.60 -15.94 7.98
N ALA A 25 -3.58 -15.22 9.10
CA ALA A 25 -2.44 -15.12 10.02
C ALA A 25 -2.10 -16.44 10.75
N GLY A 26 -2.36 -17.59 10.11
CA GLY A 26 -2.43 -18.91 10.71
C GLY A 26 -3.80 -19.16 11.33
N THR A 27 -4.06 -20.42 11.66
CA THR A 27 -5.20 -20.84 12.48
C THR A 27 -4.87 -20.83 13.98
N GLU A 28 -3.61 -20.59 14.34
CA GLU A 28 -3.11 -20.54 15.73
C GLU A 28 -2.73 -19.10 16.09
N PRO A 29 -3.58 -18.34 16.80
CA PRO A 29 -3.35 -16.91 17.06
C PRO A 29 -2.08 -16.58 17.85
N SER A 30 -1.56 -17.55 18.61
CA SER A 30 -0.33 -17.41 19.41
C SER A 30 0.95 -17.64 18.61
N GLN A 31 0.83 -18.13 17.35
CA GLN A 31 1.98 -18.47 16.51
C GLN A 31 2.00 -17.60 15.26
N ARG A 32 3.17 -17.05 14.95
CA ARG A 32 3.40 -16.40 13.66
C ARG A 32 3.70 -17.47 12.61
N PRO A 33 2.99 -17.54 11.47
CA PRO A 33 3.29 -18.50 10.43
C PRO A 33 4.74 -18.40 9.95
N ALA A 34 5.40 -19.54 9.73
CA ALA A 34 6.79 -19.57 9.27
C ALA A 34 6.97 -18.93 7.88
N SER A 35 5.94 -18.98 7.04
CA SER A 35 5.91 -18.35 5.72
C SER A 35 5.52 -16.87 5.73
N ALA A 36 5.20 -16.28 6.89
CA ALA A 36 4.75 -14.90 6.96
C ALA A 36 5.89 -13.93 6.59
N PRO A 37 5.67 -13.03 5.60
CA PRO A 37 6.70 -12.11 5.14
C PRO A 37 7.20 -11.22 6.27
N VAL A 38 8.51 -11.07 6.39
CA VAL A 38 9.17 -10.20 7.39
C VAL A 38 9.65 -8.95 6.68
N MET A 39 9.38 -7.78 7.28
CA MET A 39 9.95 -6.52 6.81
C MET A 39 11.23 -6.24 7.60
N GLU A 40 12.37 -6.24 6.92
CA GLU A 40 13.68 -6.03 7.55
C GLU A 40 14.01 -4.54 7.72
N TRP A 41 13.56 -3.69 6.79
CA TRP A 41 13.75 -2.23 6.86
C TRP A 41 12.57 -1.48 6.26
N VAL A 42 12.45 -0.20 6.64
CA VAL A 42 11.50 0.73 6.05
C VAL A 42 12.29 1.76 5.24
N ASN A 43 12.06 1.78 3.93
CA ASN A 43 12.62 2.82 3.08
C ASN A 43 11.84 4.13 3.32
N ARG A 44 12.52 5.15 3.83
CA ARG A 44 12.00 6.50 4.06
C ARG A 44 12.76 7.48 3.19
N ASP A 45 12.55 7.34 1.88
CA ASP A 45 13.15 8.23 0.91
C ASP A 45 12.50 9.62 0.93
N SER A 46 13.00 10.52 0.07
CA SER A 46 12.44 11.87 -0.04
C SER A 46 10.94 11.90 -0.37
N ALA A 47 10.44 10.94 -1.14
CA ALA A 47 9.03 10.84 -1.50
C ALA A 47 8.17 10.48 -0.28
N TRP A 48 8.66 9.57 0.58
CA TRP A 48 8.00 9.25 1.85
C TRP A 48 7.84 10.49 2.73
N TYR A 49 8.90 11.30 2.91
CA TYR A 49 8.85 12.52 3.71
C TYR A 49 7.94 13.59 3.07
N GLN A 50 8.01 13.75 1.74
CA GLN A 50 7.11 14.67 1.02
C GLN A 50 5.65 14.33 1.29
N SER A 51 5.27 13.05 1.21
CA SER A 51 3.91 12.60 1.52
C SER A 51 3.57 12.78 3.00
N ALA A 52 4.47 12.38 3.91
CA ALA A 52 4.23 12.43 5.36
C ALA A 52 4.12 13.87 5.89
N LEU A 53 4.63 14.86 5.17
CA LEU A 53 4.65 16.28 5.57
C LEU A 53 3.68 17.17 4.78
N ILE A 54 2.79 16.60 3.94
CA ILE A 54 1.73 17.34 3.26
C ILE A 54 0.95 18.20 4.27
N GLY A 55 0.76 19.48 3.96
CA GLY A 55 0.03 20.42 4.82
C GLY A 55 0.75 20.84 6.10
N VAL A 56 2.04 20.51 6.27
CA VAL A 56 2.88 20.99 7.38
C VAL A 56 3.80 22.09 6.87
N ASN A 57 3.73 23.27 7.49
CA ASN A 57 4.61 24.39 7.15
C ASN A 57 5.97 24.27 7.86
N GLN A 58 7.01 24.74 7.19
CA GLN A 58 8.33 24.92 7.79
C GLN A 58 8.34 26.16 8.73
N PRO A 59 9.20 26.17 9.77
CA PRO A 59 10.10 25.08 10.16
C PRO A 59 9.34 23.90 10.77
N TYR A 60 9.76 22.68 10.44
CA TYR A 60 9.11 21.50 11.00
C TYR A 60 9.35 21.42 12.51
N PRO A 61 8.29 21.24 13.32
CA PRO A 61 8.46 21.18 14.76
C PRO A 61 9.18 19.89 15.16
N LYS A 62 10.01 19.98 16.21
CA LYS A 62 10.78 18.84 16.76
C LYS A 62 9.89 17.65 17.15
N SER A 63 8.62 17.89 17.44
CA SER A 63 7.63 16.84 17.71
C SER A 63 7.42 15.90 16.52
N LEU A 64 7.84 16.25 15.29
CA LEU A 64 7.73 15.37 14.11
C LEU A 64 8.96 14.48 13.90
N TYR A 65 9.99 14.56 14.74
CA TYR A 65 11.18 13.70 14.60
C TYR A 65 10.89 12.21 14.84
N PHE A 66 9.69 11.86 15.33
CA PHE A 66 9.24 10.47 15.35
C PHE A 66 9.16 9.86 13.95
N LEU A 67 9.03 10.66 12.90
CA LEU A 67 8.96 10.18 11.51
C LEU A 67 10.22 9.40 11.11
N ASP A 68 11.38 9.76 11.65
CA ASP A 68 12.65 9.07 11.39
C ASP A 68 12.67 7.65 11.98
N ASN A 69 11.88 7.43 13.04
CA ASN A 69 11.79 6.18 13.78
C ASN A 69 10.49 5.41 13.48
N GLN A 70 9.59 5.99 12.70
CA GLN A 70 8.31 5.37 12.38
C GLN A 70 8.53 4.14 11.48
N GLY A 71 8.07 2.97 11.95
CA GLY A 71 7.99 1.76 11.15
C GLY A 71 6.87 1.82 10.10
N HIS A 72 6.63 0.73 9.37
CA HIS A 72 5.60 0.69 8.32
C HIS A 72 4.18 0.45 8.87
N TRP A 73 3.87 1.03 10.03
CA TRP A 73 2.57 0.91 10.67
C TRP A 73 1.52 1.74 9.94
N ASN A 74 0.29 1.24 9.94
CA ASN A 74 -0.86 2.01 9.49
C ASN A 74 -1.24 3.03 10.57
N THR A 75 -0.81 4.29 10.40
CA THR A 75 -1.06 5.35 11.40
C THR A 75 -1.98 6.42 10.84
N PRO A 76 -2.80 7.09 11.67
CA PRO A 76 -3.58 8.24 11.21
C PRO A 76 -2.71 9.44 10.78
N PHE A 77 -1.43 9.46 11.15
CA PHE A 77 -0.53 10.55 10.79
C PHE A 77 -0.03 10.46 9.34
N ASN A 78 0.24 9.24 8.88
CA ASN A 78 0.79 8.96 7.56
C ASN A 78 -0.29 8.49 6.56
N ARG A 79 -1.57 8.68 6.89
CA ARG A 79 -2.72 8.41 6.03
C ARG A 79 -3.63 9.64 5.94
N PRO A 80 -4.35 9.80 4.82
CA PRO A 80 -5.40 10.82 4.72
C PRO A 80 -6.37 10.73 5.91
N GLY A 81 -6.72 11.89 6.47
CA GLY A 81 -7.45 12.00 7.72
C GLY A 81 -8.96 11.74 7.57
N MET A 82 -9.79 12.72 7.91
CA MET A 82 -11.23 12.73 7.58
C MET A 82 -11.47 13.70 6.42
N THR A 83 -12.62 13.62 5.75
CA THR A 83 -12.99 14.53 4.66
C THR A 83 -13.63 15.83 5.18
N GLY A 84 -13.81 16.82 4.29
CA GLY A 84 -14.52 18.06 4.61
C GLY A 84 -13.79 18.94 5.62
N ARG A 85 -14.51 19.50 6.61
CA ARG A 85 -13.96 20.41 7.63
C ARG A 85 -12.84 19.82 8.49
N TYR A 86 -12.68 18.50 8.45
CA TYR A 86 -11.68 17.76 9.22
C TYR A 86 -10.47 17.34 8.38
N ASP A 87 -10.43 17.66 7.08
CA ASP A 87 -9.24 17.51 6.25
C ASP A 87 -8.28 18.70 6.45
N ILE A 88 -7.78 18.84 7.69
CA ILE A 88 -6.95 19.98 8.10
C ILE A 88 -5.60 20.04 7.37
N ARG A 89 -5.19 18.95 6.72
CA ARG A 89 -3.95 18.85 5.93
C ARG A 89 -4.18 18.87 4.42
N LYS A 90 -5.44 18.97 3.96
CA LYS A 90 -5.84 18.91 2.53
C LYS A 90 -5.31 17.66 1.82
N TRP A 91 -5.40 16.51 2.47
CA TRP A 91 -4.82 15.27 1.98
C TRP A 91 -5.81 14.38 1.21
N HIS A 92 -7.12 14.64 1.31
CA HIS A 92 -8.16 13.84 0.65
C HIS A 92 -8.61 14.35 -0.73
N GLN A 93 -7.96 15.38 -1.27
CA GLN A 93 -8.39 16.07 -2.49
C GLN A 93 -8.47 15.16 -3.72
#